data_AF-A0A4Y8C8S2-F1
#
_entry.id   AF-A0A4Y8C8S2-F1
#
_cell.length_a   1.000
_cell.length_b   1.000
_cell.length_c   1.000
_cell.angle_alpha   90.00
_cell.angle_beta   90.00
_cell.angle_gamma   90.00
#
_symmetry.space_group_name_H-M   'P 1'
#
loop_
_entity.id
_entity.type
_entity.pdbx_description
1 polymer ?
#
loop_
_entity_poly.entity_id
_entity_poly.type
_entity_poly.pdbx_seq_one_letter_code
_entity_poly.pdbx_strand_id
1 'polypeptide(L)'
;NYIELGLIPLGALGMFLMAFLMPYFVSLLSYSFLFFFFGFCGALFIIPLNTLIQFHAKENELGQILAGNNFFQNIAMLGFLLLATLFAKFEINVVYLFYFITLVTFIGSFYILLKLPFSLVRILLSIAFLQRYR
;
A
#
# COMPACT_ATOMS: atom_id res chain seq x y z
N ASN A 1 2.84 6.72 -23.93
CA ASN A 1 2.23 6.64 -22.58
C ASN A 1 3.11 5.79 -21.70
N TYR A 2 3.74 6.38 -20.69
CA TYR A 2 4.67 5.70 -19.78
C TYR A 2 4.10 5.73 -18.36
N ILE A 3 4.07 4.59 -17.69
CA ILE A 3 3.56 4.46 -16.32
C ILE A 3 4.78 4.26 -15.41
N GLU A 4 4.99 5.15 -14.44
CA GLU A 4 6.04 4.98 -13.43
C GLU A 4 5.69 3.86 -12.46
N LEU A 5 6.02 2.64 -12.84
CA LEU A 5 5.81 1.43 -12.03
C LEU A 5 6.63 1.42 -10.74
N GLY A 6 7.70 2.22 -10.66
CA GLY A 6 8.58 2.26 -9.49
C GLY A 6 7.93 2.82 -8.23
N LEU A 7 6.84 3.59 -8.37
CA LEU A 7 6.07 4.11 -7.25
C LEU A 7 5.28 3.01 -6.51
N ILE A 8 4.89 1.93 -7.20
CA ILE A 8 4.15 0.80 -6.62
C ILE A 8 4.97 0.12 -5.51
N PRO A 9 6.18 -0.43 -5.76
CA PRO A 9 6.97 -1.07 -4.73
C PRO A 9 7.44 -0.10 -3.64
N LEU A 10 7.70 1.17 -3.99
CA LEU A 10 8.06 2.20 -3.02
C LEU A 10 6.90 2.49 -2.04
N GLY A 11 5.69 2.68 -2.56
CA GLY A 11 4.49 2.87 -1.75
C GLY A 11 4.17 1.65 -0.88
N ALA A 12 4.31 0.44 -1.42
CA ALA A 12 4.09 -0.80 -0.67
C ALA A 12 5.08 -0.95 0.50
N LEU A 13 6.38 -0.71 0.26
CA LEU A 13 7.40 -0.70 1.31
C LEU A 13 7.15 0.39 2.35
N GLY A 14 6.79 1.60 1.91
CA GLY A 14 6.46 2.71 2.80
C GLY A 14 5.28 2.38 3.72
N MET A 15 4.21 1.78 3.20
CA MET A 15 3.08 1.31 4.02
C MET A 15 3.51 0.26 5.04
N PHE A 16 4.34 -0.72 4.65
CA PHE A 16 4.89 -1.72 5.57
C PHE A 16 5.73 -1.07 6.68
N LEU A 17 6.63 -0.14 6.35
CA LEU A 17 7.46 0.54 7.34
C LEU A 17 6.62 1.34 8.33
N MET A 18 5.61 2.09 7.86
CA MET A 18 4.72 2.84 8.75
C MET A 18 3.89 1.89 9.64
N ALA A 19 3.35 0.80 9.09
CA ALA A 19 2.62 -0.21 9.87
C ALA A 19 3.50 -0.89 10.92
N PHE A 20 4.73 -1.29 10.55
CA PHE A 20 5.71 -1.89 11.45
C PHE A 20 6.05 -0.98 12.63
N LEU A 21 6.09 0.33 12.41
CA LEU A 21 6.38 1.30 13.45
C LEU A 21 5.21 1.53 14.42
N MET A 22 3.95 1.36 14.00
CA MET A 22 2.76 1.67 14.82
C MET A 22 2.77 1.09 16.25
N PRO A 23 3.12 -0.19 16.50
CA PRO A 23 3.12 -0.76 17.84
C PRO A 23 4.09 -0.10 18.83
N TYR A 24 5.12 0.60 18.34
CA TYR A 24 6.20 1.14 19.16
C TYR A 24 5.98 2.60 19.58
N PHE A 25 4.96 3.27 19.02
CA PHE A 25 4.63 4.65 19.36
C PHE A 25 3.42 4.74 20.27
N VAL A 26 3.43 5.75 21.15
CA VAL A 26 2.42 5.92 22.20
C VAL A 26 1.79 7.32 22.21
N SER A 27 2.38 8.29 21.49
CA SER A 27 1.90 9.67 21.47
C SER A 27 0.94 9.93 20.31
N LEU A 28 -0.06 10.78 20.54
CA LEU A 28 -1.00 11.21 19.50
C LEU A 28 -0.27 11.85 18.31
N LEU A 29 0.72 12.71 18.57
CA LEU A 29 1.50 13.38 17.54
C LEU A 29 2.23 12.36 16.64
N SER A 30 2.82 11.33 17.25
CA SER A 30 3.48 10.24 16.52
C SER A 30 2.52 9.47 15.63
N TYR A 31 1.32 9.13 16.13
CA TYR A 31 0.30 8.46 15.32
C TYR A 31 -0.20 9.34 14.17
N SER A 32 -0.35 10.65 14.37
CA SER A 32 -0.71 11.58 13.29
C SER A 32 0.28 11.54 12.14
N PHE A 33 1.59 11.57 12.43
CA PHE A 33 2.62 11.44 11.41
C PHE A 33 2.61 10.05 10.75
N LEU A 34 2.53 8.97 11.54
CA LEU A 34 2.51 7.61 11.00
C LEU A 34 1.32 7.38 10.06
N PHE A 35 0.11 7.80 10.45
CA PHE A 35 -1.08 7.64 9.62
C PHE A 35 -1.06 8.54 8.38
N PHE A 36 -0.54 9.77 8.50
CA PHE A 36 -0.34 10.64 7.35
C PHE A 36 0.59 9.98 6.31
N PHE A 37 1.76 9.51 6.74
CA PHE A 37 2.71 8.85 5.85
C PHE A 37 2.21 7.50 5.34
N PHE A 38 1.48 6.73 6.16
CA PHE A 38 0.83 5.50 5.72
C PHE A 38 -0.16 5.78 4.58
N GLY A 39 -1.03 6.79 4.73
CA GLY A 39 -1.96 7.23 3.69
C GLY A 39 -1.26 7.76 2.44
N PHE A 40 -0.19 8.56 2.62
CA PHE A 40 0.63 9.06 1.51
C PHE A 40 1.27 7.92 0.71
N CYS A 41 1.91 6.97 1.37
CA CYS A 41 2.47 5.77 0.73
C CYS A 41 1.39 4.90 0.07
N GLY A 42 0.21 4.82 0.68
CA GLY A 42 -0.96 4.18 0.09
C GLY A 42 -1.40 4.82 -1.22
N ALA A 43 -1.41 6.16 -1.31
CA ALA A 43 -1.68 6.88 -2.55
C ALA A 43 -0.61 6.59 -3.64
N LEU A 44 0.68 6.59 -3.26
CA LEU A 44 1.79 6.25 -4.16
C LEU A 44 1.68 4.81 -4.69
N PHE A 45 1.07 3.90 -3.93
CA PHE A 45 0.85 2.52 -4.34
C PHE A 45 -0.41 2.38 -5.24
N ILE A 46 -1.56 2.85 -4.77
CA ILE A 46 -2.86 2.52 -5.38
C ILE A 46 -3.10 3.21 -6.72
N ILE A 47 -2.62 4.45 -6.88
CA ILE A 47 -2.80 5.23 -8.11
C ILE A 47 -2.12 4.54 -9.31
N PRO A 48 -0.80 4.30 -9.32
CA PRO A 48 -0.14 3.65 -10.44
C PRO A 48 -0.55 2.18 -10.61
N LEU A 49 -0.95 1.48 -9.54
CA LEU A 49 -1.47 0.12 -9.67
C LEU A 49 -2.80 0.09 -10.44
N ASN A 50 -3.74 0.98 -10.09
CA ASN A 50 -5.00 1.10 -10.82
C ASN A 50 -4.76 1.56 -12.27
N THR A 51 -3.83 2.49 -12.50
CA THR A 51 -3.43 2.89 -13.86
C THR A 51 -2.84 1.72 -14.64
N LEU A 52 -2.03 0.86 -14.00
CA LEU A 52 -1.46 -0.32 -14.64
C LEU A 52 -2.53 -1.33 -15.08
N ILE A 53 -3.53 -1.56 -14.22
CA ILE A 53 -4.68 -2.42 -14.52
C ILE A 53 -5.47 -1.84 -15.70
N GLN A 54 -5.75 -0.53 -15.67
CA GLN A 54 -6.47 0.16 -16.75
C GLN A 54 -5.69 0.11 -18.08
N PHE A 55 -4.36 0.23 -18.03
CA PHE A 55 -3.52 0.22 -19.21
C PHE A 55 -3.47 -1.13 -19.93
N HIS A 56 -3.64 -2.24 -19.19
CA HIS A 56 -3.67 -3.59 -19.76
C HIS A 56 -5.08 -4.03 -20.17
N ALA A 57 -6.12 -3.34 -19.70
CA ALA A 57 -7.50 -3.62 -20.06
C ALA A 57 -7.79 -3.16 -21.49
N LYS A 58 -8.51 -3.99 -22.26
CA LYS A 58 -9.06 -3.56 -23.55
C LYS A 58 -10.17 -2.55 -23.31
N GLU A 59 -10.35 -1.59 -24.23
CA GLU A 59 -11.36 -0.52 -24.10
C GLU A 59 -12.76 -1.07 -23.81
N ASN A 60 -13.15 -2.15 -24.50
CA ASN A 60 -14.47 -2.78 -24.35
C ASN A 60 -14.66 -3.55 -23.03
N GLU A 61 -13.57 -3.90 -22.34
CA GLU A 61 -13.56 -4.70 -21.10
C GLU A 61 -13.17 -3.85 -19.87
N LEU A 62 -12.76 -2.60 -20.08
CA LEU A 62 -12.23 -1.70 -19.06
C LEU A 62 -13.19 -1.54 -17.87
N GLY A 63 -14.48 -1.31 -18.14
CA GLY A 63 -15.49 -1.17 -17.10
C GLY A 63 -15.66 -2.44 -16.26
N GLN A 64 -15.64 -3.62 -16.89
CA GLN A 64 -15.75 -4.90 -16.20
C GLN A 64 -14.51 -5.19 -15.34
N ILE A 65 -13.31 -4.92 -15.85
CA ILE A 65 -12.05 -5.10 -15.12
C ILE A 65 -11.98 -4.16 -13.92
N LEU A 66 -12.36 -2.88 -14.11
CA LEU A 66 -12.43 -1.90 -13.02
C LEU A 66 -13.47 -2.27 -11.97
N ALA A 67 -14.66 -2.71 -12.38
CA ALA A 67 -15.70 -3.17 -11.46
C ALA A 67 -15.22 -4.37 -10.65
N GLY A 68 -14.58 -5.35 -11.29
CA GLY A 68 -13.99 -6.51 -10.62
C GLY A 68 -12.93 -6.11 -9.60
N ASN A 69 -12.00 -5.23 -9.98
CA ASN A 69 -10.96 -4.72 -9.07
C ASN A 69 -11.55 -4.02 -7.85
N ASN A 70 -12.52 -3.12 -8.04
CA ASN A 70 -13.20 -2.44 -6.94
C ASN A 70 -14.00 -3.41 -6.07
N PHE A 71 -14.65 -4.42 -6.67
CA PHE A 71 -15.41 -5.42 -5.94
C PHE A 71 -14.52 -6.22 -4.97
N PHE A 72 -13.38 -6.73 -5.44
CA PHE A 72 -12.41 -7.42 -4.56
C PHE A 72 -11.86 -6.50 -3.46
N GLN A 73 -11.56 -5.23 -3.78
CA GLN A 73 -11.12 -4.26 -2.77
C GLN A 73 -12.19 -4.02 -1.70
N ASN A 74 -13.46 -3.87 -2.10
CA ASN A 74 -14.56 -3.69 -1.16
C ASN A 74 -14.80 -4.92 -0.28
N ILE A 75 -14.68 -6.14 -0.82
CA ILE A 75 -14.74 -7.37 -0.02
C ILE A 75 -13.62 -7.37 1.03
N ALA A 76 -12.38 -7.07 0.63
CA ALA A 76 -11.27 -7.01 1.56
C ALA A 76 -11.49 -5.94 2.63
N MET A 77 -11.94 -4.74 2.24
CA MET A 77 -12.24 -3.64 3.15
C MET A 77 -13.33 -4.02 4.17
N LEU A 78 -14.43 -4.61 3.72
CA LEU A 78 -15.49 -5.12 4.59
C LEU A 78 -14.97 -6.19 5.54
N GLY A 79 -14.11 -7.10 5.07
CA GLY A 79 -13.46 -8.11 5.90
C GLY A 79 -12.62 -7.51 7.03
N PHE A 80 -11.76 -6.53 6.71
CA PHE A 80 -10.96 -5.83 7.72
C PHE A 80 -11.82 -5.00 8.69
N LEU A 81 -12.91 -4.38 8.21
CA LEU A 81 -13.84 -3.65 9.05
C LEU A 81 -14.54 -4.57 10.06
N LEU A 82 -15.00 -5.74 9.61
CA LEU A 82 -15.59 -6.76 10.48
C LEU A 82 -14.57 -7.25 11.52
N LEU A 83 -13.33 -7.53 11.09
CA LEU A 83 -12.26 -7.93 12.01
C LEU A 83 -12.01 -6.88 13.09
N ALA A 84 -11.85 -5.61 12.72
CA ALA A 84 -11.63 -4.51 13.65
C ALA A 84 -12.82 -4.34 14.62
N THR A 85 -14.04 -4.50 14.12
CA THR A 85 -15.26 -4.43 14.92
C THR A 85 -15.34 -5.58 15.93
N LEU A 86 -14.95 -6.80 15.55
CA LEU A 86 -14.87 -7.93 16.47
C LEU A 86 -13.81 -7.71 17.55
N PHE A 87 -12.64 -7.16 17.20
CA PHE A 87 -11.61 -6.80 18.18
C PHE A 87 -12.13 -5.80 19.20
N ALA A 88 -12.82 -4.76 18.74
CA ALA A 88 -13.44 -3.77 19.63
C ALA A 88 -14.53 -4.41 20.51
N LYS A 89 -15.37 -5.29 19.96
CA LYS A 89 -16.45 -5.98 20.70
C LYS A 89 -15.91 -6.90 21.79
N PHE A 90 -14.80 -7.58 21.55
CA PHE A 90 -14.17 -8.49 22.51
C PHE A 90 -13.11 -7.80 23.38
N GLU A 91 -12.99 -6.47 23.29
CA GLU A 91 -11.99 -5.67 24.02
C GLU A 91 -10.55 -6.18 23.84
N ILE A 92 -10.26 -6.77 22.67
CA ILE A 92 -8.94 -7.26 22.33
C ILE A 92 -8.03 -6.05 22.13
N ASN A 93 -6.83 -6.12 22.71
CA ASN A 93 -5.86 -5.03 22.62
C ASN A 93 -5.54 -4.68 21.14
N VAL A 94 -5.69 -3.39 20.80
CA VAL A 94 -5.45 -2.84 19.45
C VAL A 94 -4.04 -3.12 18.92
N VAL A 95 -3.06 -3.32 19.80
CA VAL A 95 -1.69 -3.68 19.43
C VAL A 95 -1.65 -4.95 18.56
N TYR A 96 -2.53 -5.93 18.81
CA TYR A 96 -2.62 -7.13 17.98
C TYR A 96 -3.11 -6.81 16.55
N LEU A 97 -3.95 -5.79 16.38
CA LEU A 97 -4.39 -5.33 15.06
C LEU A 97 -3.23 -4.65 14.31
N PHE A 98 -2.36 -3.91 15.02
CA PHE A 98 -1.15 -3.34 14.45
C PHE A 98 -0.13 -4.41 14.03
N TYR A 99 0.05 -5.48 14.82
CA TYR A 99 0.86 -6.62 14.38
C TYR A 99 0.26 -7.32 13.16
N PHE A 100 -1.06 -7.48 13.13
CA PHE A 100 -1.74 -8.10 12.00
C PHE A 100 -1.58 -7.30 10.70
N ILE A 101 -1.82 -5.98 10.74
CA ILE A 101 -1.64 -5.13 9.55
C ILE A 101 -0.17 -5.04 9.12
N THR A 102 0.77 -5.10 10.06
CA THR A 102 2.21 -5.22 9.77
C THR A 102 2.51 -6.48 8.98
N LEU A 103 1.95 -7.62 9.38
CA LEU A 103 2.13 -8.90 8.68
C LEU A 103 1.51 -8.86 7.28
N VAL A 104 0.29 -8.33 7.14
CA VAL A 104 -0.39 -8.21 5.84
C VAL A 104 0.41 -7.30 4.89
N THR A 105 0.85 -6.14 5.36
CA THR A 105 1.64 -5.20 4.55
C THR A 105 3.04 -5.72 4.25
N PHE A 106 3.65 -6.49 5.15
CA PHE A 106 4.90 -7.19 4.88
C PHE A 106 4.75 -8.20 3.73
N ILE A 107 3.74 -9.08 3.79
CA ILE A 107 3.48 -10.07 2.73
C ILE A 107 3.17 -9.36 1.41
N GLY A 108 2.32 -8.33 1.44
CA GLY A 108 1.95 -7.57 0.25
C GLY A 108 3.13 -6.82 -0.37
N SER A 109 3.93 -6.14 0.43
CA SER A 109 5.14 -5.44 -0.05
C SER A 109 6.16 -6.43 -0.60
N PHE A 110 6.41 -7.55 0.09
CA PHE A 110 7.33 -8.58 -0.38
C PHE A 110 6.87 -9.20 -1.71
N TYR A 111 5.59 -9.52 -1.85
CA TYR A 111 5.02 -10.02 -3.10
C TYR A 111 5.20 -9.03 -4.26
N ILE A 112 4.98 -7.74 -4.01
CA ILE A 112 5.16 -6.68 -5.01
C ILE A 112 6.64 -6.55 -5.41
N LEU A 113 7.57 -6.64 -4.47
CA LEU A 113 9.01 -6.62 -4.78
C LEU A 113 9.43 -7.78 -5.67
N LEU A 114 8.89 -8.97 -5.44
CA LEU A 114 9.15 -10.14 -6.29
C LEU A 114 8.56 -9.98 -7.70
N LYS A 115 7.40 -9.32 -7.83
CA LYS A 115 6.74 -9.09 -9.13
C LYS A 115 7.32 -7.92 -9.91
N LEU A 116 7.79 -6.86 -9.24
CA LEU A 116 8.28 -5.63 -9.85
C LEU A 116 9.72 -5.27 -9.40
N PRO A 117 10.71 -6.20 -9.47
CA PRO A 117 12.04 -5.96 -8.91
C PRO A 117 12.78 -4.83 -9.64
N PHE A 118 12.70 -4.81 -10.97
CA PHE A 118 13.38 -3.81 -11.80
C PHE A 118 12.78 -2.40 -11.66
N SER A 119 11.49 -2.30 -11.35
CA SER A 119 10.79 -1.02 -11.21
C SER A 119 11.28 -0.21 -10.00
N LEU A 120 11.57 -0.89 -8.87
CA LEU A 120 12.12 -0.24 -7.68
C LEU A 120 13.55 0.25 -7.92
N VAL A 121 14.41 -0.60 -8.51
CA VAL A 121 15.81 -0.22 -8.79
C VAL A 121 15.85 1.00 -9.71
N ARG A 122 15.01 1.02 -10.74
CA ARG A 122 14.92 2.14 -11.67
C ARG A 122 14.60 3.46 -10.98
N ILE A 123 13.60 3.49 -10.09
CA ILE A 123 13.21 4.75 -9.43
C ILE A 123 14.27 5.23 -8.43
N LEU A 124 14.89 4.32 -7.69
CA LEU A 124 15.99 4.66 -6.79
C LEU A 124 17.18 5.24 -7.55
N LEU A 125 17.55 4.64 -8.69
CA LEU A 125 18.60 5.16 -9.56
C LEU A 125 18.23 6.53 -10.12
N SER A 126 17.00 6.71 -10.62
CA SER A 126 16.55 8.02 -11.13
C SER A 126 16.64 9.11 -10.06
N ILE A 127 16.24 8.84 -8.82
CA ILE A 127 16.37 9.77 -7.70
C ILE A 127 17.85 10.07 -7.40
N ALA A 128 18.71 9.04 -7.35
CA ALA A 128 20.14 9.18 -7.08
C ALA A 128 20.86 9.98 -8.18
N PHE A 129 20.53 9.76 -9.45
CA PHE A 129 21.12 10.51 -10.56
C PHE A 129 20.60 11.95 -10.65
N LEU A 130 19.34 12.21 -10.31
CA LEU A 130 18.79 13.58 -10.21
C LEU A 130 19.50 14.41 -9.12
N GLN A 131 20.03 13.78 -8.08
CA GLN A 131 20.87 14.45 -7.07
C GLN A 131 22.28 14.79 -7.56
N ARG A 132 22.77 14.12 -8.63
CA ARG A 132 24.14 14.28 -9.14
C ARG A 132 24.27 15.28 -10.30
N TYR A 133 23.15 15.66 -10.92
CA TYR A 133 23.10 16.67 -12.00
C TYR A 133 22.59 18.04 -11.53
N ARG A 134 22.59 18.29 -10.22
CA ARG A 134 22.50 19.63 -9.62
C ARG A 134 23.87 20.06 -9.10
#